data_AF-A0A918KEX1-F1
#
_entry.id   AF-A0A918KEX1-F1
#
_cell.length_a   1.000
_cell.length_b   1.000
_cell.length_c   1.000
_cell.angle_alpha   90.00
_cell.angle_beta   90.00
_cell.angle_gamma   90.00
#
_symmetry.space_group_name_H-M   'P 1'
#
loop_
_entity.id
_entity.type
_entity.pdbx_description
1 polymer ?
#
loop_
_entity_poly.entity_id
_entity_poly.type
_entity_poly.pdbx_seq_one_letter_code
_entity_poly.pdbx_strand_id
1 'polypeptide(L)' 'MSTTQCRARVSVQRSAAEVNEEIRALWLRSGGTLSGEQRRAYQRLVLEWSAAPSDPADHTSTNAA' A
#
# COMPACT_ATOMS: atom_id res chain seq x y z
N MET A 1 0.36 13.63 -25.15
CA MET A 1 0.11 12.27 -24.61
C MET A 1 0.90 12.16 -23.32
N SER A 2 0.23 12.44 -22.20
CA SER A 2 0.81 12.45 -20.84
C SER A 2 0.13 11.30 -20.11
N THR A 3 0.83 10.39 -19.44
CA THR A 3 1.62 10.69 -18.25
C THR A 3 2.85 9.80 -18.16
N THR A 4 3.96 10.48 -17.91
CA THR A 4 5.25 9.94 -17.49
C THR A 4 5.04 8.90 -16.39
N GLN A 5 5.29 7.64 -16.72
CA GLN A 5 5.41 6.58 -15.75
C GLN A 5 6.75 6.74 -15.04
N CYS A 6 6.85 7.73 -14.13
CA CYS A 6 7.85 7.79 -13.07
C CYS A 6 7.52 6.73 -12.00
N ARG A 7 7.29 5.48 -12.40
CA ARG A 7 7.24 4.38 -11.43
C ARG A 7 8.68 4.01 -11.17
N ALA A 8 9.26 4.64 -10.15
CA ALA A 8 10.61 4.39 -9.68
C ALA A 8 10.90 2.89 -9.75
N ARG A 9 11.85 2.53 -10.60
CA ARG A 9 12.39 1.18 -10.68
C ARG A 9 13.42 1.06 -9.55
N VAL A 10 12.93 0.99 -8.31
CA VAL A 10 13.76 0.64 -7.15
C VAL A 10 13.19 -0.63 -6.56
N SER A 11 13.66 -1.75 -7.09
CA SER A 11 13.51 -3.05 -6.47
C SER A 11 14.46 -3.12 -5.27
N VAL A 12 13.92 -3.04 -4.04
CA VAL A 12 14.22 -3.89 -2.87
C VAL A 12 13.10 -3.66 -1.84
N GLN A 13 12.16 -4.59 -1.76
CA GLN A 13 10.98 -4.67 -0.86
C GLN A 13 9.96 -3.51 -0.95
N ARG A 14 8.70 -3.83 -1.23
CA ARG A 14 7.62 -2.83 -1.24
C ARG A 14 7.35 -2.36 0.20
N SER A 15 7.46 -1.06 0.46
CA SER A 15 7.11 -0.47 1.75
C SER A 15 5.59 -0.43 1.96
N ALA A 16 5.18 -0.33 3.22
CA ALA A 16 3.77 -0.23 3.59
C ALA A 16 3.03 0.92 2.85
N ALA A 17 3.72 2.05 2.60
CA ALA A 17 3.19 3.17 1.85
C ALA A 17 2.83 2.82 0.39
N GLU A 18 3.71 2.10 -0.32
CA GLU A 18 3.49 1.68 -1.71
C GLU A 18 2.28 0.73 -1.82
N VAL A 19 2.17 -0.21 -0.88
CA VAL A 19 1.06 -1.16 -0.86
C VAL A 19 -0.27 -0.44 -0.57
N ASN A 20 -0.26 0.56 0.32
CA ASN A 20 -1.42 1.41 0.60
C ASN A 20 -1.87 2.22 -0.62
N GLU A 21 -0.95 2.77 -1.42
CA GLU A 21 -1.31 3.46 -2.66
C GLU A 21 -1.97 2.51 -3.67
N GLU A 22 -1.49 1.26 -3.77
CA GLU A 22 -2.09 0.25 -4.64
C GLU A 22 -3.50 -0.15 -4.16
N ILE A 23 -3.70 -0.26 -2.85
CA ILE A 23 -5.03 -0.46 -2.23
C ILE A 23 -5.98 0.69 -2.56
N ARG A 24 -5.52 1.94 -2.44
CA ARG A 24 -6.33 3.13 -2.76
C ARG A 24 -6.69 3.18 -4.25
N ALA A 25 -5.75 2.88 -5.13
CA ALA A 25 -5.98 2.82 -6.56
C ALA A 25 -7.02 1.74 -6.93
N LEU A 26 -6.95 0.58 -6.28
CA LEU A 26 -7.96 -0.48 -6.44
C LEU A 26 -9.34 0.01 -6.00
N TRP A 27 -9.42 0.72 -4.89
CA TRP A 27 -10.69 1.22 -4.35
C TRP A 27 -11.32 2.30 -5.23
N LEU A 28 -10.50 3.25 -5.72
CA LEU A 28 -10.90 4.31 -6.64
C LEU A 28 -11.41 3.74 -7.97
N ARG A 29 -10.69 2.76 -8.55
CA ARG A 29 -11.09 2.08 -9.79
C ARG A 29 -12.38 1.29 -9.62
N SER A 30 -12.62 0.74 -8.44
CA SER A 30 -13.81 -0.08 -8.15
C SER A 30 -15.03 0.77 -7.78
N GLY A 31 -14.93 2.10 -7.75
CA GLY A 31 -16.07 2.99 -7.50
C GLY A 31 -16.77 2.75 -6.16
N GLY A 32 -16.03 2.26 -5.15
CA GLY A 32 -16.57 1.92 -3.83
C GLY A 32 -17.15 0.51 -3.69
N THR A 33 -17.28 -0.28 -4.77
CA THR A 33 -17.75 -1.67 -4.69
C THR A 33 -16.70 -2.65 -5.18
N LEU A 34 -16.07 -3.38 -4.24
CA LEU A 34 -15.12 -4.44 -4.56
C LEU A 34 -15.87 -5.71 -4.97
N SER A 35 -15.71 -6.13 -6.24
CA SER A 35 -16.12 -7.44 -6.73
C SER A 35 -15.36 -8.57 -5.99
N GLY A 36 -15.90 -9.79 -6.01
CA GLY A 36 -15.30 -10.95 -5.32
C GLY A 36 -13.84 -11.21 -5.70
N GLU A 37 -13.46 -10.97 -6.96
CA GLU A 37 -12.07 -11.08 -7.41
C GLU A 37 -11.19 -9.93 -6.86
N GLN A 38 -11.70 -8.70 -6.90
CA GLN A 38 -11.02 -7.52 -6.35
C GLN A 38 -10.84 -7.63 -4.84
N ARG A 39 -11.80 -8.24 -4.13
CA ARG A 39 -11.68 -8.51 -2.69
C ARG A 39 -10.52 -9.46 -2.39
N ARG A 40 -10.30 -10.48 -3.22
CA ARG A 40 -9.13 -11.37 -3.08
C ARG A 40 -7.81 -10.65 -3.36
N ALA A 41 -7.80 -9.72 -4.31
CA ALA A 41 -6.64 -8.87 -4.56
C ALA A 41 -6.38 -7.93 -3.36
N TYR A 42 -7.43 -7.29 -2.85
CA TYR A 42 -7.37 -6.43 -1.66
C TYR A 42 -6.84 -7.19 -0.43
N GLN A 43 -7.34 -8.40 -0.17
CA GLN A 43 -6.86 -9.22 0.96
C GLN A 43 -5.36 -9.52 0.87
N ARG A 44 -4.86 -9.85 -0.33
CA ARG A 44 -3.42 -10.08 -0.55
C ARG A 44 -2.61 -8.80 -0.31
N LEU A 45 -3.08 -7.67 -0.81
CA LEU A 45 -2.43 -6.37 -0.59
C LEU A 45 -2.45 -5.97 0.90
N VAL A 46 -3.54 -6.19 1.63
CA VAL A 46 -3.62 -5.88 3.07
C VAL A 46 -2.67 -6.75 3.90
N LEU A 47 -2.55 -8.03 3.55
CA LEU A 47 -1.58 -8.93 4.17
C LEU A 47 -0.13 -8.48 3.90
N GLU A 48 0.15 -8.11 2.66
CA GLU A 48 1.46 -7.56 2.26
C GLU A 48 1.75 -6.23 2.98
N TRP A 49 0.75 -5.37 3.11
CA TRP A 49 0.85 -4.10 3.86
C TRP A 49 1.16 -4.33 5.34
N SER A 50 0.49 -5.29 5.96
CA SER A 50 0.73 -5.65 7.37
C SER A 50 2.10 -6.30 7.59
N ALA A 51 2.65 -6.97 6.58
CA ALA A 51 3.97 -7.59 6.64
C ALA A 51 5.10 -6.62 6.27
N ALA A 52 4.78 -5.56 5.51
CA ALA A 52 5.73 -4.53 5.16
C ALA A 52 6.14 -3.76 6.42
N PRO A 53 7.44 -3.47 6.61
CA PRO A 53 7.86 -2.60 7.69
C PRO A 53 7.18 -1.24 7.51
N SER A 54 6.41 -0.83 8.52
CA SER A 54 6.13 0.59 8.73
C SER A 54 7.49 1.27 8.81
N ASP A 55 7.72 2.31 8.00
CA ASP A 55 8.98 3.04 8.03
C ASP A 55 9.35 3.35 9.50
N PRO A 56 10.53 2.91 9.98
CA PRO A 56 10.85 2.94 11.42
C PRO A 56 11.06 4.35 11.99
N ALA A 57 10.75 5.42 11.25
CA ALA A 57 10.81 6.79 11.74
C ALA A 57 9.60 7.21 12.58
N ASP A 58 8.49 6.46 12.54
CA ASP A 58 7.25 6.84 13.20
C ASP A 58 6.86 5.78 14.25
N HIS A 59 6.81 6.16 15.53
CA HIS A 59 6.13 5.47 16.65
C HIS A 59 6.92 4.70 17.74
N THR A 60 8.02 5.22 18.27
CA THR A 60 8.30 5.04 19.71
C THR A 60 8.41 6.38 20.41
N SER A 61 7.27 7.07 20.53
CA SER A 61 7.00 7.91 21.70
C SER A 61 6.75 6.97 22.88
N THR A 62 7.84 6.39 23.43
CA THR A 62 7.82 5.71 24.71
C THR A 62 8.13 6.73 25.78
N ASN A 63 7.05 7.15 26.45
CA ASN A 63 6.95 7.62 27.83
C ASN A 63 8.23 7.39 28.68
N ALA A 64 8.86 8.47 29.12
CA ALA A 64 9.86 8.47 30.20
C ALA A 64 9.28 9.28 31.37
N ALA A 65 9.26 8.59 32.52
CA ALA A 65 8.66 8.96 33.80
C ALA A 65 9.30 10.18 34.48
#